data_AF-A0A9X4M0V5-F1
#
_entry.id   AF-A0A9X4M0V5-F1
#
_cell.length_a   1.000
_cell.length_b   1.000
_cell.length_c   1.000
_cell.angle_alpha   90.00
_cell.angle_beta   90.00
_cell.angle_gamma   90.00
#
_symmetry.space_group_name_H-M   'P 1'
#
loop_
_entity.id
_entity.type
_entity.pdbx_description
1 polymer ?
#
loop_
_entity_poly.entity_id
_entity_poly.type
_entity_poly.pdbx_seq_one_letter_code
_entity_poly.pdbx_strand_id
1 'polypeptide(L)'
;MRKFDPRKAAAAVAVAAAVPVLFAGAAHADTPGTVYFSDGIFNCSIDDAGVVGCDLTSPSNYMSINLGSGSSDLTVPFPVDEVVIDVPWAPAHPAFDIGTPHTLPGGNPDISTVGHPSGTGPTAGVQVSHAGSSCQTGFHGSFSCDAMGHSFTYYEIITAN
;
A
#
# COMPACT_ATOMS: atom_id res chain seq x y z
N MET A 1 33.46 5.55 70.18
CA MET A 1 32.53 4.47 69.76
C MET A 1 31.15 4.71 70.35
N ARG A 2 30.20 5.22 69.54
CA ARG A 2 28.76 5.25 69.84
C ARG A 2 28.06 4.62 68.64
N LYS A 3 27.30 3.55 68.88
CA LYS A 3 26.53 2.80 67.87
C LYS A 3 25.29 3.62 67.50
N PHE A 4 25.05 3.84 66.20
CA PHE A 4 23.79 4.37 65.69
C PHE A 4 22.94 3.21 65.17
N ASP A 5 21.75 3.07 65.74
CA ASP A 5 20.76 2.02 65.49
C ASP A 5 19.83 2.50 64.33
N PRO A 6 19.70 1.76 63.21
CA PRO A 6 19.10 2.28 61.97
C PRO A 6 17.56 2.25 61.95
N ARG A 7 16.91 1.94 63.08
CA ARG A 7 15.45 1.90 63.17
C ARG A 7 14.90 3.27 63.52
N LYS A 8 14.74 4.15 62.52
CA LYS A 8 13.76 5.26 62.42
C LYS A 8 14.26 6.32 61.45
N ALA A 9 13.75 6.30 60.21
CA ALA A 9 13.48 7.50 59.40
C ALA A 9 12.77 7.06 58.11
N ALA A 10 11.46 6.89 58.21
CA ALA A 10 10.59 6.97 57.05
C ALA A 10 10.42 8.46 56.72
N ALA A 11 10.81 8.87 55.52
CA ALA A 11 10.34 10.12 54.91
C ALA A 11 10.34 9.94 53.40
N ALA A 12 9.13 9.91 52.86
CA ALA A 12 8.81 9.69 51.46
C ALA A 12 9.31 10.84 50.58
N VAL A 13 9.94 10.50 49.45
CA VAL A 13 10.04 11.37 48.28
C VAL A 13 9.22 10.70 47.19
N ALA A 14 8.02 11.22 46.96
CA ALA A 14 7.17 10.82 45.85
C ALA A 14 7.86 11.23 44.54
N VAL A 15 8.39 10.24 43.81
CA VAL A 15 8.83 10.42 42.43
C VAL A 15 7.57 10.51 41.57
N ALA A 16 7.28 11.71 41.09
CA ALA A 16 6.30 11.91 40.03
C ALA A 16 6.78 11.14 38.79
N ALA A 17 6.20 9.97 38.55
CA ALA A 17 6.39 9.25 37.31
C ALA A 17 5.69 10.04 36.20
N ALA A 18 6.47 10.81 35.45
CA ALA A 18 6.05 11.36 34.17
C ALA A 18 5.66 10.17 33.28
N VAL A 19 4.37 10.05 32.98
CA VAL A 19 3.85 9.12 31.99
C VAL A 19 4.42 9.55 30.65
N PRO A 20 5.29 8.77 29.97
CA PRO A 20 5.51 9.02 28.56
C PRO A 20 4.20 8.68 27.87
N VAL A 21 3.48 9.71 27.41
CA VAL A 21 2.45 9.54 26.39
C VAL A 21 3.18 9.08 25.15
N LEU A 22 3.36 7.77 25.04
CA LEU A 22 3.68 7.12 23.79
C LEU A 22 2.50 7.43 22.89
N PHE A 23 2.68 8.38 21.97
CA PHE A 23 1.93 8.37 20.71
C PHE A 23 2.35 7.10 19.97
N ALA A 24 1.84 5.96 20.43
CA ALA A 24 1.65 4.81 19.58
C ALA A 24 0.60 5.27 18.56
N GLY A 25 1.07 5.80 17.43
CA GLY A 25 0.27 5.72 16.22
C GLY A 25 -0.21 4.28 16.13
N ALA A 26 -1.49 4.08 15.85
CA ALA A 26 -2.04 2.74 15.71
C ALA A 26 -1.19 2.00 14.68
N ALA A 27 -0.28 1.15 15.15
CA ALA A 27 0.31 0.12 14.32
C ALA A 27 -0.87 -0.81 14.04
N HIS A 28 -1.53 -0.58 12.91
CA HIS A 28 -2.38 -1.61 12.32
C HIS A 28 -1.45 -2.81 12.14
N ALA A 29 -1.54 -3.76 13.07
CA ALA A 29 -0.92 -5.06 12.85
C ALA A 29 -1.57 -5.59 11.57
N ASP A 30 -0.75 -5.82 10.54
CA ASP A 30 -1.22 -6.46 9.31
C ASP A 30 -2.03 -7.69 9.70
N THR A 31 -3.28 -7.72 9.25
CA THR A 31 -4.11 -8.89 9.48
C THR A 31 -3.57 -9.96 8.54
N PRO A 32 -3.18 -11.15 9.03
CA PRO A 32 -2.61 -12.18 8.17
C PRO A 32 -3.55 -12.52 7.01
N GLY A 33 -3.02 -12.58 5.79
CA GLY A 33 -3.73 -12.94 4.59
C GLY A 33 -3.73 -11.83 3.54
N THR A 34 -3.84 -12.25 2.28
CA THR A 34 -3.91 -11.35 1.13
C THR A 34 -5.10 -10.38 1.23
N VAL A 35 -4.82 -9.10 1.03
CA VAL A 35 -5.84 -8.06 0.94
C VAL A 35 -6.26 -7.91 -0.51
N TYR A 36 -7.55 -8.06 -0.79
CA TYR A 36 -8.14 -7.90 -2.12
C TYR A 36 -8.98 -6.63 -2.19
N PHE A 37 -8.90 -5.90 -3.30
CA PHE A 37 -9.68 -4.69 -3.55
C PHE A 37 -9.84 -4.41 -5.04
N SER A 38 -10.77 -3.55 -5.43
CA SER A 38 -10.95 -3.08 -6.80
C SER A 38 -10.98 -1.56 -6.87
N ASP A 39 -10.48 -1.00 -7.97
CA ASP A 39 -10.64 0.41 -8.31
C ASP A 39 -10.70 0.57 -9.83
N GLY A 40 -11.75 1.22 -10.34
CA GLY A 40 -11.97 1.39 -11.77
C GLY A 40 -11.89 0.06 -12.55
N ILE A 41 -10.89 -0.06 -13.42
CA ILE A 41 -10.65 -1.27 -14.23
C ILE A 41 -9.82 -2.34 -13.52
N PHE A 42 -9.26 -2.05 -12.35
CA PHE A 42 -8.31 -2.92 -11.65
C PHE A 42 -8.99 -3.76 -10.58
N ASN A 43 -8.70 -5.07 -10.56
CA ASN A 43 -8.91 -5.95 -9.42
C ASN A 43 -7.54 -6.32 -8.87
N CYS A 44 -7.22 -5.83 -7.69
CA CYS A 44 -5.90 -5.93 -7.10
C CYS A 44 -5.85 -6.79 -5.85
N SER A 45 -4.67 -7.32 -5.58
CA SER A 45 -4.34 -7.96 -4.33
C SER A 45 -2.96 -7.53 -3.82
N ILE A 46 -2.81 -7.44 -2.50
CA ILE A 46 -1.50 -7.34 -1.83
C ILE A 46 -1.35 -8.56 -0.93
N ASP A 47 -0.35 -9.40 -1.19
CA ASP A 47 -0.11 -10.60 -0.38
C ASP A 47 0.74 -10.32 0.87
N ASP A 48 0.91 -11.34 1.72
CA ASP A 48 1.70 -11.22 2.97
C ASP A 48 3.20 -10.97 2.76
N ALA A 49 3.70 -11.11 1.52
CA ALA A 49 5.07 -10.75 1.15
C ALA A 49 5.17 -9.30 0.60
N GLY A 50 4.04 -8.59 0.51
CA GLY A 50 3.95 -7.27 -0.07
C GLY A 50 3.98 -7.28 -1.60
N VAL A 51 3.78 -8.44 -2.24
CA VAL A 51 3.60 -8.51 -3.68
C VAL A 51 2.29 -7.85 -4.03
N VAL A 52 2.35 -6.87 -4.93
CA VAL A 52 1.16 -6.25 -5.50
C VAL A 52 0.91 -6.85 -6.87
N GLY A 53 -0.33 -7.22 -7.15
CA GLY A 53 -0.76 -7.58 -8.50
C GLY A 53 -2.17 -7.12 -8.76
N CYS A 54 -2.45 -6.76 -10.01
CA CYS A 54 -3.76 -6.28 -10.45
C CYS A 54 -4.14 -6.87 -11.80
N ASP A 55 -5.31 -7.50 -11.85
CA ASP A 55 -6.00 -7.90 -13.08
C ASP A 55 -6.73 -6.70 -13.67
N LEU A 56 -6.63 -6.51 -14.98
CA LEU A 56 -7.35 -5.48 -15.72
C LEU A 56 -8.61 -6.09 -16.34
N THR A 57 -9.77 -5.55 -15.98
CA THR A 57 -11.07 -5.92 -16.58
C THR A 57 -11.16 -5.58 -18.07
N SER A 58 -10.30 -4.67 -18.55
CA SER A 58 -10.10 -4.37 -19.96
C SER A 58 -8.59 -4.32 -20.25
N PRO A 59 -8.10 -5.12 -21.21
CA PRO A 59 -6.70 -5.10 -21.64
C PRO A 59 -6.18 -3.69 -21.94
N SER A 60 -5.01 -3.33 -21.39
CA SER A 60 -4.33 -2.09 -21.71
C SER A 60 -3.37 -2.28 -22.87
N ASN A 61 -3.51 -1.48 -23.94
CA ASN A 61 -2.59 -1.48 -25.07
C ASN A 61 -1.42 -0.49 -24.92
N TYR A 62 -1.34 0.21 -23.79
CA TYR A 62 -0.47 1.39 -23.61
C TYR A 62 0.37 1.33 -22.33
N MET A 63 0.78 0.15 -21.90
CA MET A 63 1.74 0.04 -20.81
C MET A 63 3.15 0.46 -21.29
N SER A 64 3.76 1.39 -20.57
CA SER A 64 5.16 1.78 -20.75
C SER A 64 5.91 1.51 -19.47
N ILE A 65 7.03 0.80 -19.57
CA ILE A 65 7.90 0.46 -18.45
C ILE A 65 9.08 1.42 -18.44
N ASN A 66 9.26 2.15 -17.35
CA ASN A 66 10.43 3.01 -17.18
C ASN A 66 11.64 2.16 -16.74
N LEU A 67 12.70 2.13 -17.55
CA LEU A 67 13.88 1.29 -17.29
C LEU A 67 14.96 1.99 -16.43
N GLY A 68 14.65 3.14 -15.82
CA GLY A 68 15.57 3.87 -14.93
C GLY A 68 16.78 4.54 -15.61
N SER A 69 17.00 4.34 -16.92
CA SER A 69 18.08 4.96 -17.68
C SER A 69 17.59 6.12 -18.56
N GLY A 70 17.24 7.25 -17.92
CA GLY A 70 16.82 8.48 -18.63
C GLY A 70 15.43 8.36 -19.28
N SER A 71 15.29 8.86 -20.51
CA SER A 71 14.02 8.85 -21.30
C SER A 71 13.73 7.50 -22.00
N SER A 72 14.25 6.40 -21.46
CA SER A 72 14.12 5.08 -22.06
C SER A 72 12.91 4.37 -21.48
N ASP A 73 11.74 4.69 -22.03
CA ASP A 73 10.51 3.95 -21.76
C ASP A 73 10.37 2.81 -22.77
N LEU A 74 10.09 1.60 -22.28
CA LEU A 74 9.76 0.45 -23.10
C LEU A 74 8.24 0.31 -23.19
N THR A 75 7.67 0.60 -24.34
CA THR A 75 6.25 0.31 -24.61
C THR A 75 6.06 -1.17 -24.85
N VAL A 76 5.12 -1.77 -24.11
CA VAL A 76 4.75 -3.18 -24.25
C VAL A 76 4.01 -3.37 -25.59
N PRO A 77 4.48 -4.25 -26.50
CA PRO A 77 3.95 -4.34 -27.86
C PRO A 77 2.70 -5.24 -27.99
N PHE A 78 2.06 -5.59 -26.88
CA PHE A 78 0.89 -6.44 -26.81
C PHE A 78 -0.04 -5.98 -25.67
N PRO A 79 -1.33 -6.37 -25.71
CA PRO A 79 -2.27 -6.03 -24.64
C PRO A 79 -1.82 -6.62 -23.29
N VAL A 80 -1.95 -5.83 -22.23
CA VAL A 80 -1.63 -6.20 -20.85
C VAL A 80 -2.91 -6.36 -20.06
N ASP A 81 -3.11 -7.56 -19.52
CA ASP A 81 -4.29 -7.91 -18.72
C ASP A 81 -3.96 -8.01 -17.22
N GLU A 82 -2.68 -7.94 -16.88
CA GLU A 82 -2.17 -8.13 -15.53
C GLU A 82 -0.91 -7.29 -15.32
N VAL A 83 -0.84 -6.56 -14.20
CA VAL A 83 0.36 -5.82 -13.78
C VAL A 83 0.77 -6.24 -12.38
N VAL A 84 2.07 -6.49 -12.18
CA VAL A 84 2.60 -6.92 -10.88
C VAL A 84 3.83 -6.11 -10.46
N ILE A 85 4.04 -6.09 -9.15
CA ILE A 85 5.27 -5.69 -8.47
C ILE A 85 5.62 -6.79 -7.48
N ASP A 86 6.39 -7.77 -7.94
CA ASP A 86 6.65 -9.03 -7.23
C ASP A 86 8.14 -9.25 -6.87
N VAL A 87 9.04 -8.41 -7.40
CA VAL A 87 10.47 -8.48 -7.14
C VAL A 87 11.09 -7.09 -6.86
N PRO A 88 12.12 -7.01 -6.00
CA PRO A 88 12.75 -5.73 -5.64
C PRO A 88 13.74 -5.20 -6.68
N TRP A 89 14.08 -5.98 -7.72
CA TRP A 89 15.13 -5.63 -8.68
C TRP A 89 14.59 -5.21 -10.06
N ALA A 90 13.29 -5.34 -10.32
CA ALA A 90 12.65 -4.95 -11.57
C ALA A 90 11.54 -3.92 -11.32
N PRO A 91 11.29 -2.98 -12.26
CA PRO A 91 10.10 -2.12 -12.22
C PRO A 91 8.81 -2.94 -12.27
N ALA A 92 7.68 -2.29 -11.99
CA ALA A 92 6.36 -2.88 -12.26
C ALA A 92 6.27 -3.36 -13.72
N HIS A 93 5.77 -4.58 -13.93
CA HIS A 93 5.77 -5.22 -15.24
C HIS A 93 4.49 -6.02 -15.49
N PRO A 94 4.18 -6.33 -16.77
CA PRO A 94 3.15 -7.29 -17.09
C PRO A 94 3.45 -8.65 -16.44
N ALA A 95 2.39 -9.34 -16.03
CA ALA A 95 2.42 -10.78 -15.83
C ALA A 95 1.47 -11.45 -16.83
N PHE A 96 1.55 -12.78 -16.88
CA PHE A 96 0.86 -13.60 -17.89
C PHE A 96 0.25 -14.84 -17.24
N ASP A 97 -0.16 -14.72 -15.99
CA ASP A 97 -0.77 -15.81 -15.28
C ASP A 97 -2.14 -16.13 -15.89
N ILE A 98 -2.54 -17.40 -15.78
CA ILE A 98 -3.78 -17.86 -16.41
C ILE A 98 -4.97 -17.35 -15.59
N GLY A 99 -5.85 -16.58 -16.23
CA GLY A 99 -7.13 -16.17 -15.67
C GLY A 99 -7.05 -14.79 -15.00
N THR A 100 -7.47 -14.72 -13.74
CA THR A 100 -7.52 -13.48 -12.95
C THR A 100 -7.00 -13.78 -11.52
N PRO A 101 -5.68 -14.00 -11.36
CA PRO A 101 -5.07 -14.42 -10.09
C PRO A 101 -5.30 -13.43 -8.94
N HIS A 102 -5.56 -12.16 -9.25
CA HIS A 102 -5.77 -11.08 -8.28
C HIS A 102 -7.24 -10.75 -8.06
N THR A 103 -8.16 -11.57 -8.59
CA THR A 103 -9.61 -11.39 -8.47
C THR A 103 -10.26 -12.53 -7.70
N LEU A 104 -11.00 -12.19 -6.65
CA LEU A 104 -11.79 -13.14 -5.86
C LEU A 104 -12.98 -13.70 -6.67
N PRO A 105 -13.42 -14.93 -6.36
CA PRO A 105 -14.72 -15.41 -6.81
C PRO A 105 -15.83 -14.46 -6.36
N GLY A 106 -16.51 -13.82 -7.31
CA GLY A 106 -17.54 -12.81 -7.04
C GLY A 106 -17.09 -11.36 -7.15
N GLY A 107 -15.80 -11.12 -7.46
CA GLY A 107 -15.20 -9.79 -7.59
C GLY A 107 -14.57 -9.30 -6.29
N ASN A 108 -13.65 -8.35 -6.41
CA ASN A 108 -13.01 -7.73 -5.25
C ASN A 108 -13.91 -6.63 -4.66
N PRO A 109 -13.81 -6.35 -3.35
CA PRO A 109 -14.51 -5.22 -2.76
C PRO A 109 -13.92 -3.90 -3.26
N ASP A 110 -14.75 -2.87 -3.42
CA ASP A 110 -14.29 -1.54 -3.80
C ASP A 110 -13.24 -1.00 -2.80
N ILE A 111 -12.21 -0.32 -3.30
CA ILE A 111 -11.12 0.22 -2.49
C ILE A 111 -11.63 1.09 -1.33
N SER A 112 -12.74 1.83 -1.51
CA SER A 112 -13.39 2.62 -0.46
C SER A 112 -13.97 1.80 0.70
N THR A 113 -14.16 0.49 0.50
CA THR A 113 -14.69 -0.44 1.52
C THR A 113 -13.60 -0.97 2.43
N VAL A 114 -12.37 -1.14 1.92
CA VAL A 114 -11.27 -1.80 2.64
C VAL A 114 -10.09 -0.86 2.94
N GLY A 115 -9.99 0.23 2.20
CA GLY A 115 -8.98 1.26 2.42
C GLY A 115 -9.41 2.32 3.42
N HIS A 116 -8.50 3.25 3.67
CA HIS A 116 -8.72 4.43 4.51
C HIS A 116 -8.53 5.70 3.68
N PRO A 117 -9.14 6.84 4.09
CA PRO A 117 -8.88 8.11 3.45
C PRO A 117 -7.37 8.42 3.41
N SER A 118 -6.91 8.94 2.27
CA SER A 118 -5.53 9.40 2.06
C SER A 118 -5.53 10.79 1.40
N GLY A 119 -4.47 11.57 1.64
CA GLY A 119 -4.33 12.93 1.11
C GLY A 119 -5.23 13.98 1.77
N THR A 120 -5.24 15.19 1.20
CA THR A 120 -6.09 16.31 1.66
C THR A 120 -6.56 17.15 0.47
N GLY A 121 -7.73 17.79 0.59
CA GLY A 121 -8.23 18.68 -0.44
C GLY A 121 -8.55 17.96 -1.76
N PRO A 122 -8.29 18.57 -2.93
CA PRO A 122 -8.59 17.98 -4.23
C PRO A 122 -7.85 16.66 -4.50
N THR A 123 -6.70 16.42 -3.88
CA THR A 123 -5.92 15.17 -4.05
C THR A 123 -6.30 14.10 -3.05
N ALA A 124 -7.39 14.27 -2.30
CA ALA A 124 -7.88 13.25 -1.39
C ALA A 124 -8.37 12.02 -2.17
N GLY A 125 -8.07 10.85 -1.65
CA GLY A 125 -8.49 9.56 -2.20
C GLY A 125 -8.56 8.51 -1.11
N VAL A 126 -8.44 7.24 -1.50
CA VAL A 126 -8.46 6.08 -0.61
C VAL A 126 -7.17 5.31 -0.81
N GLN A 127 -6.53 4.89 0.29
CA GLN A 127 -5.35 4.06 0.28
C GLN A 127 -5.64 2.72 0.97
N VAL A 128 -5.15 1.65 0.37
CA VAL A 128 -5.00 0.34 0.98
C VAL A 128 -3.52 0.10 1.18
N SER A 129 -3.11 -0.34 2.36
CA SER A 129 -1.73 -0.73 2.66
C SER A 129 -1.73 -2.12 3.29
N HIS A 130 -0.75 -2.95 2.92
CA HIS A 130 -0.55 -4.29 3.47
C HIS A 130 0.90 -4.74 3.23
N ALA A 131 1.53 -5.38 4.22
CA ALA A 131 2.87 -5.96 4.14
C ALA A 131 3.95 -5.00 3.61
N GLY A 132 3.84 -3.71 3.92
CA GLY A 132 4.78 -2.66 3.49
C GLY A 132 4.57 -2.12 2.08
N SER A 133 3.54 -2.61 1.37
CA SER A 133 3.12 -2.12 0.06
C SER A 133 1.81 -1.34 0.17
N SER A 134 1.53 -0.49 -0.80
CA SER A 134 0.31 0.32 -0.78
C SER A 134 -0.22 0.61 -2.18
N CYS A 135 -1.53 0.71 -2.30
CA CYS A 135 -2.20 1.23 -3.49
C CYS A 135 -3.16 2.34 -3.08
N GLN A 136 -3.28 3.37 -3.91
CA GLN A 136 -4.11 4.52 -3.62
C GLN A 136 -4.78 5.12 -4.85
N THR A 137 -5.97 5.67 -4.63
CA THR A 137 -6.62 6.58 -5.55
C THR A 137 -6.21 8.02 -5.25
N GLY A 138 -6.28 8.87 -6.26
CA GLY A 138 -5.91 10.28 -6.15
C GLY A 138 -6.70 11.20 -7.07
N PHE A 139 -6.12 12.35 -7.37
CA PHE A 139 -6.76 13.40 -8.17
C PHE A 139 -7.17 12.88 -9.55
N HIS A 140 -8.42 13.15 -9.97
CA HIS A 140 -8.95 12.79 -11.29
C HIS A 140 -8.92 11.30 -11.63
N GLY A 141 -9.19 10.42 -10.65
CA GLY A 141 -9.23 8.98 -10.89
C GLY A 141 -7.84 8.39 -11.16
N SER A 142 -6.78 9.07 -10.72
CA SER A 142 -5.45 8.48 -10.74
C SER A 142 -5.41 7.30 -9.79
N PHE A 143 -4.82 6.19 -10.24
CA PHE A 143 -4.59 5.02 -9.43
C PHE A 143 -3.10 4.69 -9.43
N SER A 144 -2.50 4.48 -8.26
CA SER A 144 -1.08 4.15 -8.14
C SER A 144 -0.85 3.08 -7.09
N CYS A 145 0.12 2.20 -7.36
CA CYS A 145 0.62 1.24 -6.39
C CYS A 145 2.12 1.36 -6.22
N ASP A 146 2.58 1.18 -4.99
CA ASP A 146 3.97 1.20 -4.56
C ASP A 146 4.27 -0.09 -3.80
N ALA A 147 5.30 -0.81 -4.22
CA ALA A 147 5.77 -2.04 -3.57
C ALA A 147 7.24 -2.26 -3.87
N MET A 148 7.99 -2.80 -2.90
CA MET A 148 9.40 -3.21 -3.08
C MET A 148 10.34 -2.14 -3.68
N GLY A 149 10.01 -0.85 -3.52
CA GLY A 149 10.78 0.27 -4.10
C GLY A 149 10.44 0.64 -5.54
N HIS A 150 9.40 0.02 -6.12
CA HIS A 150 8.89 0.28 -7.46
C HIS A 150 7.43 0.71 -7.41
N SER A 151 6.94 1.28 -8.51
CA SER A 151 5.56 1.69 -8.62
C SER A 151 5.02 1.56 -10.04
N PHE A 152 3.69 1.48 -10.14
CA PHE A 152 2.98 1.78 -11.37
C PHE A 152 1.92 2.84 -11.11
N THR A 153 1.55 3.56 -12.15
CA THR A 153 0.50 4.58 -12.08
C THR A 153 -0.34 4.54 -13.33
N TYR A 154 -1.64 4.74 -13.13
CA TYR A 154 -2.65 4.88 -14.16
C TYR A 154 -3.38 6.21 -13.97
N TYR A 155 -3.70 6.85 -15.09
CA TYR A 155 -4.53 8.04 -15.14
C TYR A 155 -5.64 7.81 -16.16
N GLU A 156 -6.89 8.01 -15.74
CA GLU A 156 -8.01 7.99 -16.67
C GLU A 156 -7.91 9.16 -17.67
N ILE A 157 -8.18 8.87 -18.95
CA ILE A 157 -8.33 9.91 -19.98
C ILE A 157 -9.82 10.20 -20.15
N ILE A 158 -10.24 11.42 -19.84
CA ILE A 158 -11.61 11.89 -20.13
C ILE A 158 -11.69 12.22 -21.62
N THR A 159 -12.55 11.51 -22.36
CA THR A 159 -12.90 11.83 -23.74
C THR A 159 -14.30 12.45 -23.78
N ALA A 160 -14.43 13.69 -24.24
CA ALA A 160 -15.71 14.35 -24.48
C ALA A 160 -16.07 14.23 -25.98
N ASN A 161 -17.30 13.82 -26.27
CA ASN A 161 -17.86 13.74 -27.63
C ASN A 161 -18.86 14.85 -27.89
#